data_AF-A0A0G1HH89-F1
#
_entry.id   AF-A0A0G1HH89-F1
#
_cell.length_a   1.000
_cell.length_b   1.000
_cell.length_c   1.000
_cell.angle_alpha   90.00
_cell.angle_beta   90.00
_cell.angle_gamma   90.00
#
_symmetry.space_group_name_H-M   'P 1'
#
loop_
_entity.id
_entity.type
_entity.pdbx_description
1 polymer ?
#
loop_
_entity_poly.entity_id
_entity_poly.type
_entity_poly.pdbx_seq_one_letter_code
_entity_poly.pdbx_strand_id
1 'polypeptide(L)'
;MPKTFLNELNPPQKLAVTFGNGPLLILAGAGSGKTRALTFRAAYLIQEKGINPNRLLLVTFTNKAAAEMKQRLKKLVGGKLPFCGTFHSFCVKLLRADHRVSKRPFPEPKMN
;
A
#
# COMPACT_ATOMS: atom_id res chain seq x y z
N MET A 1 -19.64 20.13 1.67
CA MET A 1 -18.21 19.81 1.48
C MET A 1 -18.00 18.35 1.84
N PRO A 2 -17.35 17.51 1.01
CA PRO A 2 -17.10 16.13 1.40
C PRO A 2 -16.26 16.12 2.68
N LYS A 3 -16.76 15.45 3.73
CA LYS A 3 -16.06 15.29 5.01
C LYS A 3 -14.69 14.66 4.74
N THR A 4 -13.63 15.45 4.82
CA THR A 4 -12.27 14.99 4.58
C THR A 4 -11.91 14.04 5.72
N PHE A 5 -11.73 12.75 5.43
CA PHE A 5 -11.27 11.72 6.39
C PHE A 5 -9.99 12.15 7.15
N LEU A 6 -9.27 13.16 6.64
CA LEU A 6 -8.17 13.85 7.32
C LEU A 6 -8.54 14.43 8.70
N ASN A 7 -9.81 14.72 8.97
CA ASN A 7 -10.24 15.23 10.29
C ASN A 7 -10.18 14.16 11.38
N GLU A 8 -10.07 12.88 11.01
CA GLU A 8 -9.90 11.80 11.98
C GLU A 8 -8.43 11.56 12.39
N LEU A 9 -7.51 12.34 11.83
CA LEU A 9 -6.07 12.20 12.05
C LEU A 9 -5.55 13.23 13.03
N ASN A 10 -4.66 12.81 13.93
CA ASN A 10 -3.87 13.75 14.72
C ASN A 10 -2.87 14.52 13.83
N PRO A 11 -2.28 15.63 14.32
CA PRO A 11 -1.41 16.47 13.48
C PRO A 11 -0.23 15.71 12.84
N PRO A 12 0.53 14.86 13.57
CA PRO A 12 1.61 14.07 12.95
C PRO A 12 1.13 13.10 11.85
N GLN A 13 0.00 12.44 12.06
CA GLN A 13 -0.58 11.55 11.04
C GLN A 13 -1.06 12.35 9.82
N LYS A 14 -1.67 13.52 10.04
CA LYS A 14 -2.08 14.41 8.94
C LYS A 14 -0.88 14.83 8.11
N LEU A 15 0.22 15.25 8.75
CA LEU A 15 1.49 15.58 8.06
C LEU A 15 2.02 14.40 7.24
N ALA A 16 2.05 13.19 7.79
CA ALA A 16 2.48 12.00 7.06
C ALA A 16 1.57 11.67 5.85
N VAL A 17 0.27 11.87 6.01
CA VAL A 17 -0.73 11.61 4.96
C VAL A 17 -0.65 12.64 3.84
N THR A 18 -0.45 13.92 4.17
CA THR A 18 -0.41 15.02 3.19
C THR A 18 0.99 15.34 2.68
N PHE A 19 2.03 14.67 3.18
CA PHE A 19 3.40 14.84 2.71
C PHE A 19 3.47 14.72 1.18
N GLY A 20 4.17 15.65 0.55
CA GLY A 20 4.24 15.79 -0.90
C GLY A 20 5.07 14.71 -1.59
N ASN A 21 5.95 15.15 -2.48
CA ASN A 21 6.76 14.27 -3.31
C ASN A 21 8.03 13.81 -2.59
N GLY A 22 8.60 12.69 -3.07
CA GLY A 22 9.86 12.16 -2.57
C GLY A 22 9.69 11.08 -1.47
N PRO A 23 10.82 10.54 -0.99
CA PRO A 23 10.82 9.52 0.05
C PRO A 23 10.39 10.08 1.41
N LEU A 24 9.62 9.28 2.15
CA LEU A 24 9.19 9.59 3.51
C LEU A 24 9.39 8.38 4.42
N LEU A 25 10.10 8.58 5.53
CA LEU A 25 10.23 7.61 6.61
C LEU A 25 9.38 8.03 7.81
N ILE A 26 8.51 7.14 8.28
CA ILE A 26 7.68 7.37 9.46
C ILE A 26 8.17 6.46 10.59
N LEU A 27 8.79 7.07 11.61
CA LEU A 27 9.17 6.39 12.84
C LEU A 27 8.02 6.51 13.83
N ALA A 28 7.49 5.38 14.31
CA ALA A 28 6.43 5.41 15.30
C ALA A 28 6.40 4.17 16.19
N GLY A 29 6.08 4.37 17.47
CA GLY A 29 5.95 3.31 18.47
C GLY A 29 4.79 2.34 18.19
N ALA A 30 4.67 1.27 18.98
CA ALA A 30 3.51 0.39 18.94
C ALA A 30 2.20 1.19 19.19
N GLY A 31 1.09 0.78 18.57
CA GLY A 31 -0.23 1.44 18.78
C GLY A 31 -0.42 2.83 18.15
N SER A 32 0.65 3.50 17.69
CA SER A 32 0.62 4.87 17.12
C SER A 32 -0.17 5.07 15.81
N GLY A 33 -0.73 4.00 15.24
CA GLY A 33 -1.53 4.08 14.02
C GLY A 33 -0.75 4.12 12.71
N LYS A 34 0.49 3.57 12.65
CA LYS A 34 1.29 3.46 11.42
C LYS A 34 0.50 2.96 10.20
N THR A 35 -0.21 1.84 10.38
CA THR A 35 -1.03 1.24 9.32
C THR A 35 -2.20 2.13 8.93
N ARG A 36 -2.77 2.89 9.88
CA ARG A 36 -3.82 3.88 9.60
C ARG A 36 -3.26 5.00 8.72
N ALA A 37 -2.11 5.56 9.08
CA ALA A 37 -1.46 6.61 8.30
C ALA A 37 -1.17 6.16 6.85
N LEU A 38 -0.68 4.94 6.64
CA LEU A 38 -0.46 4.39 5.29
C LEU A 38 -1.75 4.29 4.46
N THR A 39 -2.84 3.77 5.04
CA THR A 39 -4.13 3.67 4.33
C THR A 39 -4.72 5.04 4.00
N PHE A 40 -4.62 6.00 4.93
CA PHE A 40 -5.13 7.35 4.72
C PHE A 40 -4.29 8.10 3.69
N ARG A 41 -2.98 7.86 3.64
CA ARG A 41 -2.09 8.39 2.59
C ARG A 41 -2.50 7.89 1.21
N ALA A 42 -2.77 6.59 1.06
CA ALA A 42 -3.24 6.06 -0.21
C ALA A 42 -4.61 6.65 -0.62
N ALA A 43 -5.54 6.79 0.32
CA ALA A 43 -6.82 7.45 0.06
C ALA A 43 -6.65 8.92 -0.37
N TYR A 44 -5.79 9.66 0.32
CA TYR A 44 -5.43 11.04 -0.02
C TYR A 44 -4.84 11.17 -1.42
N LEU A 45 -3.90 10.31 -1.78
CA LEU A 45 -3.31 10.31 -3.12
C LEU A 45 -4.36 10.03 -4.21
N ILE A 46 -5.32 9.15 -3.94
CA ILE A 46 -6.37 8.80 -4.92
C ILE A 46 -7.41 9.92 -5.03
N GLN A 47 -7.99 10.35 -3.90
CA GLN A 47 -9.15 11.24 -3.87
C GLN A 47 -8.76 12.71 -4.04
N GLU A 48 -7.71 13.16 -3.36
CA GLU A 48 -7.32 14.58 -3.33
C GLU A 48 -6.25 14.91 -4.38
N LYS A 49 -5.37 13.95 -4.71
CA LYS A 49 -4.33 14.14 -5.73
C LYS A 49 -4.68 13.51 -7.09
N GLY A 50 -5.82 12.82 -7.20
CA GLY A 50 -6.26 12.21 -8.46
C GLY A 50 -5.34 11.12 -9.01
N ILE A 51 -4.48 10.52 -8.17
CA ILE A 51 -3.56 9.47 -8.60
C ILE A 51 -4.37 8.21 -8.93
N ASN A 52 -4.20 7.71 -10.16
CA ASN A 52 -4.80 6.45 -10.57
C ASN A 52 -4.35 5.32 -9.61
N PRO A 53 -5.29 4.56 -9.00
CA PRO A 53 -4.96 3.49 -8.05
C PRO A 53 -3.97 2.45 -8.59
N ASN A 54 -3.93 2.23 -9.92
CA ASN A 54 -2.96 1.32 -10.53
C ASN A 54 -1.49 1.76 -10.38
N ARG A 55 -1.23 3.04 -10.05
CA ARG A 55 0.11 3.60 -9.83
C ARG A 55 0.57 3.49 -8.37
N LEU A 56 -0.24 2.91 -7.49
CA LEU A 56 0.08 2.73 -6.08
C LEU A 56 0.28 1.24 -5.77
N LEU A 57 1.28 0.98 -4.93
CA LEU A 57 1.63 -0.34 -4.42
C LEU A 57 1.67 -0.30 -2.90
N LEU A 58 0.78 -1.05 -2.24
CA LEU A 58 0.83 -1.24 -0.79
C LEU A 58 1.25 -2.67 -0.45
N VAL A 59 2.34 -2.79 0.29
CA VAL A 59 2.93 -4.07 0.70
C VAL A 59 3.07 -4.16 2.22
N THR A 60 2.94 -5.38 2.74
CA THR A 60 3.13 -5.70 4.16
C THR A 60 3.65 -7.14 4.31
N PHE A 61 3.96 -7.55 5.54
CA PHE A 61 4.52 -8.88 5.81
C PHE A 61 3.47 -9.99 5.88
N THR A 62 2.25 -9.70 6.33
CA THR A 62 1.22 -10.73 6.55
C THR A 62 -0.02 -10.54 5.68
N ASN A 63 -0.64 -11.66 5.29
CA ASN A 63 -1.90 -11.63 4.54
C ASN A 63 -3.02 -10.96 5.32
N LYS A 64 -3.06 -11.16 6.65
CA LYS A 64 -4.04 -10.51 7.55
C LYS A 64 -3.90 -8.98 7.49
N ALA A 65 -2.69 -8.45 7.64
CA ALA A 65 -2.46 -7.01 7.56
C ALA A 65 -2.82 -6.45 6.17
N ALA A 66 -2.54 -7.20 5.09
CA ALA A 66 -2.91 -6.80 3.74
C ALA A 66 -4.44 -6.73 3.56
N ALA A 67 -5.17 -7.71 4.09
CA ALA A 67 -6.62 -7.76 4.05
C ALA A 67 -7.26 -6.60 4.84
N GLU A 68 -6.78 -6.34 6.06
CA GLU A 68 -7.23 -5.22 6.89
C GLU A 68 -6.96 -3.86 6.21
N MET A 69 -5.77 -3.70 5.63
CA MET A 69 -5.38 -2.50 4.89
C MET A 69 -6.29 -2.27 3.68
N LYS A 70 -6.56 -3.32 2.90
CA LYS A 70 -7.47 -3.28 1.75
C LYS A 70 -8.90 -2.95 2.16
N GLN A 71 -9.42 -3.57 3.23
CA GLN A 71 -10.78 -3.32 3.72
C GLN A 71 -10.93 -1.87 4.21
N ARG A 72 -9.94 -1.34 4.93
CA ARG A 72 -9.94 0.06 5.38
C ARG A 72 -9.91 1.01 4.18
N LEU A 73 -9.05 0.75 3.19
CA LEU A 73 -8.96 1.58 2.00
C LEU A 73 -10.25 1.55 1.16
N LYS A 74 -10.93 0.38 1.09
CA LYS A 74 -12.25 0.24 0.46
C LYS A 74 -13.29 1.18 1.07
N LYS A 75 -13.30 1.31 2.39
CA LYS A 75 -14.22 2.20 3.11
C LYS A 75 -13.94 3.68 2.83
N LEU A 76 -12.67 4.05 2.63
CA LEU A 76 -12.26 5.43 2.36
C LEU A 76 -12.53 5.84 0.90
N VAL A 77 -12.17 4.97 -0.04
CA VAL A 77 -12.15 5.30 -1.48
C VAL A 77 -13.45 4.93 -2.20
N GLY A 78 -14.15 3.88 -1.76
CA GLY A 78 -15.42 3.42 -2.35
C GLY A 78 -15.33 2.81 -3.76
N GLY A 79 -14.24 3.04 -4.49
CA GLY A 79 -14.06 2.62 -5.88
C GLY A 79 -12.88 1.67 -6.11
N LYS A 80 -12.21 1.86 -7.26
CA LYS A 80 -11.04 1.06 -7.66
C LYS A 80 -9.93 1.18 -6.62
N LEU A 81 -9.39 0.04 -6.21
CA LEU A 81 -8.33 -0.03 -5.20
C LEU A 81 -6.97 -0.32 -5.85
N PRO A 82 -5.89 0.19 -5.25
CA PRO A 82 -4.54 -0.18 -5.63
C PRO A 82 -4.23 -1.64 -5.26
N PHE A 83 -3.07 -2.13 -5.71
CA PHE A 83 -2.59 -3.40 -5.19
C PHE A 83 -2.31 -3.28 -3.69
N CYS A 84 -2.83 -4.24 -2.92
CA CYS A 84 -2.61 -4.35 -1.49
C CYS A 84 -2.37 -5.83 -1.16
N GLY A 85 -1.15 -6.16 -0.75
CA GLY A 85 -0.73 -7.55 -0.60
C GLY A 85 0.54 -7.71 0.22
N THR A 86 1.07 -8.94 0.25
CA THR A 86 2.42 -9.17 0.78
C THR A 86 3.47 -8.98 -0.30
N PHE A 87 4.73 -8.89 0.11
CA PHE A 87 5.87 -8.95 -0.81
C PHE A 87 5.79 -10.20 -1.71
N HIS A 88 5.57 -11.38 -1.13
CA HIS A 88 5.43 -12.63 -1.88
C HIS A 88 4.28 -12.58 -2.90
N SER A 89 3.10 -12.11 -2.49
CA SER A 89 1.96 -11.99 -3.40
C SER A 89 2.22 -11.02 -4.55
N PHE A 90 2.97 -9.94 -4.29
CA PHE A 90 3.39 -9.00 -5.32
C PHE A 90 4.39 -9.65 -6.30
N CYS A 91 5.42 -10.32 -5.80
CA CYS A 91 6.40 -11.02 -6.63
C CYS A 91 5.74 -12.09 -7.50
N VAL A 92 4.84 -12.92 -6.95
CA VAL A 92 4.09 -13.91 -7.74
C VAL A 92 3.25 -13.25 -8.82
N LYS A 93 2.58 -12.13 -8.51
CA LYS A 93 1.81 -11.35 -9.51
C LYS A 93 2.72 -10.86 -10.64
N LEU A 94 3.91 -10.35 -10.30
CA LEU A 94 4.88 -9.87 -11.27
C LEU A 94 5.40 -11.00 -12.18
N LEU A 95 5.78 -12.12 -11.59
CA LEU A 95 6.27 -13.30 -12.33
C LEU A 95 5.22 -13.88 -13.28
N ARG A 96 3.94 -13.87 -12.88
CA ARG A 96 2.84 -14.31 -13.76
C ARG A 96 2.53 -13.35 -14.89
N ALA A 97 2.79 -12.05 -14.70
CA ALA A 97 2.64 -11.06 -15.76
C ALA A 97 3.77 -11.18 -16.80
N ASP A 98 4.96 -11.65 -16.40
CA ASP A 98 6.08 -11.91 -17.29
C ASP A 98 6.13 -13.39 -17.72
N HIS A 99 5.46 -13.70 -18.83
CA HIS A 99 5.41 -15.04 -19.43
C HIS A 99 6.80 -15.63 -19.72
N ARG A 100 7.83 -14.78 -19.92
CA ARG A 100 9.20 -15.24 -20.21
C ARG A 100 9.89 -15.79 -18.97
N VAL A 101 9.60 -15.24 -17.79
CA VAL A 101 10.18 -15.71 -16.53
C VAL A 101 9.48 -16.97 -16.04
N SER A 102 8.15 -17.07 -16.21
CA SER A 102 7.39 -18.26 -15.79
C SER A 102 7.78 -19.57 -16.50
N LYS A 103 8.44 -19.49 -17.67
CA LYS A 103 8.88 -20.65 -18.45
C LYS A 103 10.38 -20.93 -18.36
N ARG A 104 11.16 -20.09 -17.67
CA ARG A 104 12.57 -20.39 -17.44
C ARG A 104 12.69 -21.45 -16.35
N PRO A 105 13.46 -22.54 -16.57
CA PRO A 105 13.80 -23.45 -15.49
C PRO A 105 14.51 -22.67 -14.39
N PHE A 106 14.13 -22.90 -13.14
CA PHE A 106 14.90 -22.37 -12.01
C PHE A 106 16.31 -22.96 -12.10
N PRO A 107 17.37 -22.14 -12.01
CA PRO A 107 18.73 -22.67 -12.00
C PRO A 107 18.86 -23.65 -10.83
N GLU A 108 19.42 -24.82 -11.09
CA GLU A 108 19.67 -25.78 -10.01
C GLU A 108 20.54 -25.13 -8.94
N PRO A 109 20.21 -25.29 -7.65
CA PRO A 109 21.06 -24.79 -6.58
C PRO A 109 22.43 -25.43 -6.75
N LYS A 110 23.46 -24.60 -6.91
CA LYS A 110 24.84 -25.09 -6.84
C LYS A 110 25.05 -25.60 -5.42
N MET A 111 25.10 -26.93 -5.25
CA MET A 111 25.67 -27.51 -4.05
C MET A 111 27.17 -27.31 -4.15
N ASN A 112 27.69 -26.51 -3.23
CA ASN A 112 29.12 -26.35 -2.99
C ASN A 112 29.40 -26.71 -1.53
#